data_AF-A0A3C1LG00-F1
#
_entry.id   AF-A0A3C1LG00-F1
#
_cell.length_a   1.000
_cell.length_b   1.000
_cell.length_c   1.000
_cell.angle_alpha   90.00
_cell.angle_beta   90.00
_cell.angle_gamma   90.00
#
_symmetry.space_group_name_H-M   'P 1'
#
loop_
_entity.id
_entity.type
_entity.pdbx_description
1 polymer ?
#
loop_
_entity_poly.entity_id
_entity_poly.type
_entity_poly.pdbx_seq_one_letter_code
_entity_poly.pdbx_strand_id
1 'polypeptide(L)'
;LNTAQWKAFNSKYDDMKVELVKATKKILNYDCLQAIATLKDGSQYTIWYAPNIYPSTGENSYQFKGVPGFVLEYDSQMEGSQKSTIRYTATKMSLLPVPTAMFQISTQGYRLLQQ
;
A
#
# COMPACT_ATOMS: atom_id res chain seq x y z
N LEU A 1 8.36 -12.77 -11.26
CA LEU A 1 8.58 -13.46 -9.97
C LEU A 1 7.58 -14.58 -9.87
N ASN A 2 8.00 -15.81 -9.56
CA ASN A 2 7.05 -16.86 -9.21
C ASN A 2 6.49 -16.61 -7.79
N THR A 3 5.46 -17.36 -7.40
CA THR A 3 4.79 -17.21 -6.10
C THR A 3 5.76 -17.30 -4.90
N ALA A 4 6.75 -18.19 -4.97
CA ALA A 4 7.73 -18.37 -3.90
C ALA A 4 8.69 -17.17 -3.77
N GLN A 5 9.18 -16.66 -4.91
CA GLN A 5 10.02 -15.48 -4.94
C GLN A 5 9.28 -14.23 -4.46
N TRP A 6 7.99 -14.11 -4.79
CA TRP A 6 7.14 -13.01 -4.32
C TRP A 6 6.92 -13.05 -2.81
N LYS A 7 6.71 -14.24 -2.24
CA LYS A 7 6.62 -14.43 -0.79
C LYS A 7 7.93 -14.07 -0.09
N ALA A 8 9.07 -14.56 -0.60
CA ALA A 8 10.38 -14.27 -0.02
C ALA A 8 10.70 -12.77 -0.03
N PHE A 9 10.40 -12.07 -1.12
CA PHE A 9 10.63 -10.62 -1.24
C PHE A 9 9.85 -9.82 -0.19
N ASN A 10 8.64 -10.26 0.15
CA ASN A 10 7.78 -9.59 1.11
C ASN A 10 7.90 -10.14 2.54
N SER A 11 8.85 -11.04 2.82
CA SER A 11 9.05 -11.65 4.14
C SER A 11 9.37 -10.63 5.24
N LYS A 12 9.81 -9.42 4.88
CA LYS A 12 9.99 -8.34 5.85
C LYS A 12 8.70 -7.95 6.58
N TYR A 13 7.55 -8.18 5.96
CA TYR A 13 6.23 -7.95 6.54
C TYR A 13 5.68 -9.18 7.28
N ASP A 14 6.43 -10.29 7.31
CA ASP A 14 6.08 -11.44 8.14
C ASP A 14 6.08 -10.99 9.62
N ASP A 15 5.03 -11.38 10.34
CA ASP A 15 4.79 -10.99 11.74
C ASP A 15 4.66 -9.47 12.00
N MET A 16 4.37 -8.67 10.96
CA MET A 16 4.02 -7.25 11.13
C MET A 16 2.84 -7.10 12.10
N LYS A 17 3.01 -6.23 13.10
CA LYS A 17 1.95 -5.89 14.06
C LYS A 17 1.34 -4.55 13.71
N VAL A 18 0.01 -4.47 13.71
CA VAL A 18 -0.73 -3.24 13.44
C VAL A 18 -1.50 -2.86 14.69
N GLU A 19 -1.27 -1.64 15.16
CA GLU A 19 -1.99 -1.03 16.28
C GLU A 19 -2.90 0.08 15.75
N LEU A 20 -4.18 0.03 16.09
CA LEU A 20 -5.17 1.03 15.68
C LEU A 20 -5.19 2.17 16.69
N VAL A 21 -5.02 3.40 16.20
CA VAL A 21 -4.94 4.61 17.00
C VAL A 21 -6.18 5.47 16.74
N LYS A 22 -6.78 6.00 17.81
CA LYS A 22 -7.99 6.86 17.73
C LYS A 22 -7.69 8.30 17.25
N ALA A 23 -6.62 8.49 16.49
CA ALA A 23 -6.33 9.76 15.85
C ALA A 23 -7.11 9.87 14.54
N THR A 24 -7.60 11.07 14.23
CA THR A 24 -8.44 11.31 13.04
C THR A 24 -7.83 12.38 12.15
N LYS A 25 -7.99 12.22 10.83
CA LYS A 25 -7.53 13.17 9.81
C LYS A 25 -8.46 13.10 8.61
N LYS A 26 -8.74 14.22 7.96
CA LYS A 26 -9.48 14.22 6.69
C LYS A 26 -8.53 14.15 5.49
N ILE A 27 -8.73 13.19 4.60
CA ILE A 27 -7.99 13.05 3.32
C ILE A 27 -9.00 12.86 2.19
N LEU A 28 -8.99 13.72 1.17
CA LEU A 28 -9.95 13.69 0.06
C LEU A 28 -11.44 13.67 0.53
N ASN A 29 -11.74 14.36 1.65
CA ASN A 29 -13.03 14.37 2.36
C ASN A 29 -13.44 13.07 3.07
N TYR A 30 -12.58 12.06 3.11
CA TYR A 30 -12.78 10.86 3.92
C TYR A 30 -12.24 11.05 5.33
N ASP A 31 -12.99 10.58 6.32
CA ASP A 31 -12.54 10.51 7.70
C ASP A 31 -11.58 9.32 7.87
N CYS A 32 -10.30 9.62 7.98
CA CYS A 32 -9.27 8.62 8.16
C CYS A 32 -8.97 8.40 9.64
N LEU A 33 -8.68 7.15 9.99
CA LEU A 33 -8.10 6.74 11.27
C LEU A 33 -6.63 6.42 11.08
N GLN A 34 -5.86 6.54 12.17
CA GLN A 34 -4.45 6.20 12.18
C GLN A 34 -4.22 4.74 12.58
N ALA A 35 -3.29 4.09 11.92
CA ALA A 35 -2.69 2.83 12.36
C ALA A 35 -1.17 2.99 12.42
N ILE A 36 -0.54 2.33 13.39
CA ILE A 36 0.91 2.22 13.50
C ILE A 36 1.26 0.76 13.21
N ALA A 37 2.06 0.56 12.18
CA ALA A 37 2.54 -0.77 11.83
C ALA A 37 4.01 -0.90 12.22
N THR A 38 4.31 -1.99 12.92
CA THR A 38 5.64 -2.31 13.46
C THR A 38 6.15 -3.58 12.81
N LEU A 39 7.33 -3.50 12.20
CA LEU A 39 8.03 -4.62 11.59
C LEU A 39 8.85 -5.42 12.61
N LYS A 40 9.30 -6.60 12.17
CA LYS A 40 10.17 -7.49 12.96
C LYS A 40 11.51 -6.84 13.35
N ASP A 41 12.01 -5.93 12.53
CA ASP A 41 13.25 -5.16 12.79
C ASP A 41 13.03 -3.98 13.77
N GLY A 42 11.79 -3.76 14.23
CA GLY A 42 11.40 -2.65 15.08
C GLY A 42 11.08 -1.36 14.32
N SER A 43 11.20 -1.33 13.00
CA SER A 43 10.82 -0.18 12.18
C SER A 43 9.31 0.05 12.26
N GLN A 44 8.93 1.31 12.47
CA GLN A 44 7.53 1.72 12.53
C GLN A 44 7.18 2.62 11.35
N TYR A 45 5.94 2.52 10.88
CA TYR A 45 5.35 3.43 9.91
C TYR A 45 3.92 3.77 10.29
N THR A 46 3.57 5.02 9.99
CA THR A 46 2.22 5.54 10.19
C THR A 46 1.41 5.31 8.91
N ILE A 47 0.19 4.84 9.10
CA ILE A 47 -0.78 4.58 8.04
C ILE A 47 -2.06 5.34 8.38
N TRP A 48 -2.59 6.11 7.44
CA TRP A 48 -3.91 6.72 7.52
C TRP A 48 -4.85 6.02 6.55
N TYR A 49 -5.93 5.47 7.08
CA TYR A 49 -6.87 4.66 6.32
C TYR A 49 -8.31 5.14 6.51
N ALA A 50 -9.10 5.04 5.45
CA ALA A 50 -10.53 5.32 5.45
C ALA A 50 -11.30 4.02 5.80
N PRO A 51 -11.89 3.88 7.00
CA PRO A 51 -12.60 2.69 7.42
C PRO A 51 -13.92 2.47 6.66
N ASN A 52 -14.46 3.52 6.03
CA ASN A 52 -15.70 3.48 5.28
C ASN A 52 -15.52 2.98 3.82
N ILE A 53 -14.29 2.70 3.39
CA ILE A 53 -14.00 2.15 2.07
C ILE A 53 -13.46 0.74 2.26
N TYR A 54 -14.25 -0.26 1.88
CA TYR A 54 -13.83 -1.65 1.90
C TYR A 54 -13.39 -2.08 0.50
N PRO A 55 -12.14 -2.55 0.32
CA PRO A 55 -11.74 -3.15 -0.94
C PRO A 55 -12.59 -4.40 -1.20
N SER A 56 -12.98 -4.62 -2.46
CA SER A 56 -13.69 -5.84 -2.88
C SER A 56 -12.84 -7.10 -2.75
N THR A 57 -11.51 -6.95 -2.69
CA THR A 57 -10.55 -8.00 -2.36
C THR A 57 -10.28 -7.98 -0.86
N GLY A 58 -10.71 -9.03 -0.14
CA GLY A 58 -10.76 -9.05 1.33
C GLY A 58 -9.42 -9.03 2.07
N GLU A 59 -8.27 -9.12 1.38
CA GLU A 59 -6.96 -9.05 2.03
C GLU A 59 -6.11 -7.91 1.45
N ASN A 60 -5.81 -6.95 2.31
CA ASN A 60 -4.70 -6.02 2.10
C ASN A 60 -3.40 -6.84 2.12
N SER A 61 -2.67 -6.84 1.01
CA SER A 61 -1.44 -7.64 0.89
C SER A 61 -0.27 -7.00 1.62
N TYR A 62 0.53 -7.87 2.26
CA TYR A 62 1.81 -7.56 2.92
C TYR A 62 1.82 -6.29 3.79
N GLN A 63 2.29 -5.16 3.24
CA GLN A 63 2.57 -3.92 3.98
C GLN A 63 1.36 -3.26 4.66
N PHE A 64 0.13 -3.64 4.30
CA PHE A 64 -1.10 -3.12 4.89
C PHE A 64 -1.95 -4.22 5.55
N LYS A 65 -1.39 -5.42 5.73
CA LYS A 65 -2.07 -6.54 6.36
C LYS A 65 -2.55 -6.13 7.76
N GLY A 66 -3.84 -6.33 8.03
CA GLY A 66 -4.45 -5.98 9.33
C GLY A 66 -4.97 -4.55 9.45
N VAL A 67 -4.80 -3.70 8.44
CA VAL A 67 -5.42 -2.35 8.41
C VAL A 67 -6.87 -2.46 7.90
N PRO A 68 -7.88 -2.03 8.68
CA PRO A 68 -9.28 -2.19 8.31
C PRO A 68 -9.77 -1.04 7.41
N GLY A 69 -9.75 -1.26 6.10
CA GLY A 69 -10.26 -0.30 5.10
C GLY A 69 -9.24 0.06 4.05
N PHE A 70 -9.37 1.26 3.47
CA PHE A 70 -8.54 1.70 2.35
C PHE A 70 -7.47 2.70 2.77
N VAL A 71 -6.21 2.42 2.45
CA VAL A 71 -5.08 3.28 2.80
C VAL A 71 -5.03 4.50 1.88
N LEU A 72 -5.03 5.71 2.46
CA LEU A 72 -4.96 6.98 1.71
C LEU A 72 -3.65 7.73 1.95
N GLU A 73 -2.95 7.44 3.04
CA GLU A 73 -1.61 7.97 3.28
C GLU A 73 -0.78 6.96 4.08
N TYR A 74 0.50 6.84 3.74
CA TYR A 74 1.42 6.01 4.51
C TYR A 74 2.86 6.53 4.38
N ASP A 75 3.63 6.30 5.43
CA ASP A 75 5.07 6.55 5.43
C ASP A 75 5.83 5.29 4.98
N SER A 76 6.85 5.45 4.16
CA SER A 76 7.77 4.38 3.73
C SER A 76 9.21 4.79 4.03
N GLN A 77 10.01 3.85 4.51
CA GLN A 77 11.43 4.06 4.72
C GLN A 77 12.20 3.57 3.49
N MET A 78 13.08 4.40 2.96
CA MET A 78 14.01 3.96 1.92
C MET A 78 15.12 3.12 2.53
N GLU A 79 15.43 1.97 1.90
CA GLU A 79 16.60 1.17 2.26
C GLU A 79 17.87 1.91 1.78
N GLY A 80 18.76 2.28 2.72
CA GLY A 80 19.97 3.05 2.45
C GLY A 80 20.66 3.60 3.71
N SER A 81 21.80 4.28 3.54
CA SER A 81 22.63 4.80 4.63
C SER A 81 22.04 6.02 5.36
N GLN A 82 20.97 6.62 4.83
CA GLN A 82 20.21 7.69 5.47
C GLN A 82 18.76 7.23 5.61
N LYS A 83 18.24 7.19 6.84
CA LYS A 83 16.83 6.90 7.15
C LYS A 83 15.95 8.05 6.66
N SER A 84 15.73 8.10 5.35
CA SER A 84 14.80 9.04 4.73
C SER A 84 13.41 8.41 4.71
N THR A 85 12.43 9.12 5.28
CA THR A 85 11.03 8.72 5.26
C THR A 85 10.33 9.46 4.13
N ILE A 86 9.69 8.72 3.23
CA ILE A 86 8.82 9.27 2.19
C ILE A 86 7.38 9.10 2.63
N ARG A 87 6.62 10.19 2.57
CA ARG A 87 5.17 10.17 2.77
C ARG A 87 4.45 10.11 1.43
N TYR A 88 3.63 9.09 1.26
CA TYR A 88 2.73 8.96 0.12
C TYR A 88 1.34 9.37 0.55
N THR A 89 0.73 10.33 -0.16
CA THR A 89 -0.64 10.81 0.11
C THR A 89 -1.46 10.75 -1.18
N ALA A 90 -2.65 10.17 -1.12
CA ALA A 90 -3.59 10.13 -2.22
C ALA A 90 -4.09 11.54 -2.56
N THR A 91 -3.97 11.95 -3.83
CA THR A 91 -4.41 13.26 -4.33
C THR A 91 -5.71 13.20 -5.11
N LYS A 92 -6.09 12.02 -5.59
CA LYS A 92 -7.33 11.76 -6.33
C LYS A 92 -7.75 10.31 -6.17
N MET A 93 -9.05 10.05 -6.11
CA MET A 93 -9.61 8.70 -6.03
C MET A 93 -10.88 8.59 -6.89
N SER A 94 -11.05 7.43 -7.53
CA SER A 94 -12.23 7.07 -8.31
C SER A 94 -12.56 5.60 -8.03
N LEU A 95 -13.84 5.32 -7.78
CA LEU A 95 -14.34 3.95 -7.58
C LEU A 95 -15.00 3.39 -8.85
N LEU A 96 -14.88 4.11 -9.97
CA LEU A 96 -15.39 3.65 -11.26
C LEU A 96 -14.59 2.44 -11.75
N PRO A 97 -15.24 1.45 -12.39
CA PRO A 97 -14.53 0.34 -13.03
C PRO A 97 -13.47 0.84 -14.02
N VAL A 98 -12.28 0.25 -13.96
CA VAL A 98 -11.21 0.57 -14.90
C VAL A 98 -11.40 -0.27 -16.17
N PRO A 99 -11.44 0.34 -17.37
CA PRO A 99 -11.58 -0.41 -18.62
C PRO A 99 -10.40 -1.36 -18.86
N THR A 100 -10.67 -2.59 -19.32
CA THR A 100 -9.65 -3.61 -19.62
C THR A 100 -8.59 -3.11 -20.61
N ALA A 101 -8.98 -2.25 -21.55
CA ALA A 101 -8.08 -1.65 -22.54
C ALA A 101 -6.93 -0.85 -21.91
N MET A 102 -7.13 -0.27 -20.72
CA MET A 102 -6.06 0.46 -20.00
C MET A 102 -4.92 -0.46 -19.55
N PHE A 103 -5.18 -1.77 -19.45
CA PHE A 103 -4.17 -2.77 -19.07
C PHE A 103 -3.50 -3.42 -20.29
N GLN A 104 -3.92 -3.08 -21.51
CA GLN A 104 -3.27 -3.56 -22.73
C GLN A 104 -2.03 -2.71 -23.02
N ILE A 105 -0.87 -3.36 -23.01
CA ILE A 105 0.39 -2.69 -23.36
C ILE A 105 0.35 -2.40 -24.87
N SER A 106 0.38 -1.13 -25.25
CA SER A 106 0.51 -0.76 -26.66
C SER A 106 1.86 -1.18 -27.20
N THR A 107 1.86 -1.96 -28.27
CA THR A 107 3.07 -2.42 -28.96
C THR A 107 3.31 -1.65 -30.26
N GLN A 108 2.48 -0.66 -30.57
CA GLN A 108 2.62 0.16 -31.77
C GLN A 108 3.88 1.03 -31.67
N GLY A 109 4.79 0.90 -32.64
CA GLY A 109 6.05 1.64 -32.70
C GLY A 109 7.16 1.09 -31.80
N TYR A 110 6.91 0.01 -31.05
CA TYR A 110 7.90 -0.62 -30.18
C TYR A 110 8.31 -1.99 -30.72
N ARG A 111 9.61 -2.26 -30.76
CA ARG A 111 10.13 -3.61 -31.01
C ARG A 111 10.06 -4.40 -29.70
N LEU A 112 9.21 -5.40 -29.65
CA LEU A 112 9.17 -6.35 -28.54
C LEU A 112 10.46 -7.18 -28.52
N LEU A 113 11.19 -7.12 -27.41
CA LEU A 113 12.27 -8.05 -27.12
C LEU A 113 11.68 -9.15 -26.25
N GLN A 114 11.53 -10.35 -26.80
CA GLN A 114 11.18 -11.53 -26.01
C GLN A 114 12.45 -12.05 -25.35
N GLN A 115 12.37 -12.34 -24.06
CA GLN A 115 13.46 -12.87 -23.25
C GLN A 115 13.09 -14.23 -22.70
#